data_AF-A0A1C3WPF7-F1
#
_entry.id   AF-A0A1C3WPF7-F1
#
_cell.length_a   1.000
_cell.length_b   1.000
_cell.length_c   1.000
_cell.angle_alpha   90.00
_cell.angle_beta   90.00
_cell.angle_gamma   90.00
#
_symmetry.space_group_name_H-M   'P 1'
#
loop_
_entity.id
_entity.type
_entity.pdbx_description
1 polymer ?
#
loop_
_entity_poly.entity_id
_entity_poly.type
_entity_poly.pdbx_seq_one_letter_code
_entity_poly.pdbx_strand_id
1 'polypeptide(L)'
;MIGKFEEIALLALVKAGPRSHAAKVYQVIEDTQIKPPAFAALYTALDRMAAKGLVTEVRDAADKRAKRLFTISAEGQQALRDAVNATRSIEALLPGGGLAHV
;
A
#
# COMPACT_ATOMS: atom_id res chain seq x y z
N MET A 1 7.75 -10.49 5.88
CA MET A 1 6.30 -10.52 5.57
C MET A 1 5.70 -9.19 6.00
N ILE A 2 4.84 -8.60 5.16
CA ILE A 2 4.09 -7.38 5.48
C ILE A 2 2.69 -7.76 5.97
N GLY A 3 2.08 -6.92 6.80
CA GLY A 3 0.70 -7.09 7.24
C GLY A 3 -0.31 -6.67 6.18
N LYS A 4 -1.58 -7.04 6.38
CA LYS A 4 -2.64 -6.79 5.39
C LYS A 4 -2.84 -5.31 5.06
N PHE A 5 -2.71 -4.42 6.05
CA PHE A 5 -2.84 -3.00 5.81
C PHE A 5 -1.67 -2.42 5.01
N GLU A 6 -0.44 -2.91 5.25
CA GLU A 6 0.74 -2.53 4.47
C GLU A 6 0.61 -3.04 3.02
N GLU A 7 0.08 -4.26 2.81
CA GLU A 7 -0.25 -4.78 1.48
C GLU A 7 -1.24 -3.87 0.73
N ILE A 8 -2.34 -3.47 1.37
CA ILE A 8 -3.34 -2.54 0.78
C ILE A 8 -2.69 -1.19 0.47
N ALA A 9 -1.88 -0.64 1.39
CA ALA A 9 -1.20 0.63 1.20
C ALA A 9 -0.19 0.59 0.05
N LEU A 10 0.56 -0.51 -0.13
CA LEU A 10 1.48 -0.68 -1.24
C LEU A 10 0.75 -0.84 -2.58
N LEU A 11 -0.36 -1.59 -2.63
CA LEU A 11 -1.21 -1.67 -3.83
C LEU A 11 -1.76 -0.30 -4.22
N ALA A 12 -2.25 0.46 -3.24
CA ALA A 12 -2.73 1.83 -3.44
C ALA A 12 -1.61 2.75 -3.94
N LEU A 13 -0.39 2.62 -3.39
CA LEU A 13 0.78 3.39 -3.84
C LEU A 13 1.18 3.04 -5.28
N VAL A 14 1.18 1.75 -5.64
CA VAL A 14 1.42 1.29 -7.01
C VAL A 14 0.38 1.90 -7.97
N LYS A 15 -0.90 1.89 -7.59
CA LYS A 15 -1.98 2.50 -8.38
C LYS A 15 -1.85 4.02 -8.49
N ALA A 16 -1.44 4.70 -7.41
CA ALA A 16 -1.21 6.15 -7.41
C ALA A 16 -0.03 6.54 -8.31
N GLY A 17 0.93 5.62 -8.49
CA GLY A 17 2.13 5.81 -9.30
C GLY A 17 3.33 6.32 -8.51
N PRO A 18 4.52 6.37 -9.14
CA PRO A 18 5.74 6.82 -8.49
C PRO A 18 5.64 8.30 -8.08
N ARG A 19 6.42 8.67 -7.06
CA ARG A 19 6.46 10.04 -6.49
C ARG A 19 5.07 10.57 -6.16
N SER A 20 4.27 9.79 -5.44
CA SER A 20 2.91 10.16 -5.06
C SER A 20 2.84 10.75 -3.65
N HIS A 21 2.05 11.82 -3.47
CA HIS A 21 1.69 12.28 -2.13
C HIS A 21 0.81 11.25 -1.42
N ALA A 22 0.94 11.17 -0.09
CA ALA A 22 0.09 10.32 0.75
C ALA A 22 -1.41 10.56 0.52
N ALA A 23 -1.83 11.79 0.21
CA ALA A 23 -3.23 12.10 -0.12
C ALA A 23 -3.72 11.36 -1.39
N LYS A 24 -2.90 11.30 -2.44
CA LYS A 24 -3.23 10.57 -3.68
C LYS A 24 -3.30 9.06 -3.43
N VAL A 25 -2.40 8.53 -2.60
CA VAL A 25 -2.42 7.12 -2.18
C VAL A 25 -3.68 6.83 -1.37
N TYR A 26 -4.04 7.72 -0.45
CA TYR A 26 -5.23 7.57 0.38
C TYR A 26 -6.52 7.59 -0.43
N GLN A 27 -6.61 8.46 -1.44
CA GLN A 27 -7.76 8.52 -2.33
C GLN A 27 -8.04 7.15 -2.98
N VAL A 28 -7.01 6.41 -3.39
CA VAL A 28 -7.18 5.05 -3.92
C VAL A 28 -7.80 4.10 -2.88
N ILE A 29 -7.46 4.25 -1.60
CA ILE A 29 -8.04 3.44 -0.52
C ILE A 29 -9.48 3.86 -0.24
N GLU A 30 -9.74 5.16 -0.20
CA GLU A 30 -11.08 5.72 0.03
C GLU A 30 -12.06 5.32 -1.08
N ASP A 31 -11.62 5.35 -2.34
CA ASP A 31 -12.45 5.00 -3.50
C ASP A 31 -12.75 3.49 -3.58
N THR A 32 -12.00 2.64 -2.87
CA THR A 32 -12.10 1.17 -2.98
C THR A 32 -12.64 0.47 -1.75
N GLN A 33 -12.70 1.15 -0.60
CA GLN A 33 -13.11 0.56 0.67
C GLN A 33 -14.45 1.12 1.15
N ILE A 34 -15.35 0.25 1.60
CA ILE A 34 -16.64 0.67 2.19
C ILE A 34 -16.40 1.48 3.48
N LYS A 35 -15.37 1.12 4.25
CA LYS A 35 -14.97 1.81 5.48
C LYS A 35 -13.45 2.00 5.49
N PRO A 36 -12.95 3.08 4.87
CA PRO A 36 -11.51 3.33 4.84
C PRO A 36 -10.98 3.61 6.25
N PRO A 37 -9.74 3.19 6.57
CA PRO A 37 -9.09 3.57 7.82
C PRO A 37 -8.78 5.06 7.82
N ALA A 38 -8.51 5.64 9.00
CA ALA A 38 -8.14 7.05 9.09
C ALA A 38 -6.85 7.36 8.29
N PHE A 39 -6.78 8.55 7.69
CA PHE A 39 -5.60 9.02 6.93
C PHE A 39 -4.29 8.89 7.72
N ALA A 40 -4.30 9.18 9.01
CA ALA A 40 -3.14 9.05 9.89
C ALA A 40 -2.59 7.62 9.98
N ALA A 41 -3.45 6.60 9.82
CA ALA A 41 -3.03 5.20 9.78
C ALA A 41 -2.19 4.93 8.53
N LEU A 42 -2.62 5.41 7.36
CA LEU A 42 -1.83 5.30 6.12
C LEU A 42 -0.46 5.97 6.28
N TYR A 43 -0.43 7.17 6.87
CA TYR A 43 0.83 7.90 7.06
C TYR A 43 1.79 7.12 7.97
N THR A 44 1.27 6.56 9.07
CA THR A 44 2.05 5.70 9.98
C THR A 44 2.56 4.45 9.28
N ALA A 45 1.76 3.85 8.38
CA ALA A 45 2.19 2.70 7.60
C ALA A 45 3.29 3.07 6.59
N LEU A 46 3.15 4.19 5.88
CA LEU A 46 4.18 4.71 4.97
C LEU A 46 5.50 4.96 5.71
N ASP A 47 5.46 5.56 6.92
CA ASP A 47 6.65 5.76 7.76
C ASP A 47 7.33 4.45 8.14
N ARG A 48 6.56 3.46 8.59
CA ARG A 48 7.10 2.14 8.95
C ARG A 48 7.68 1.42 7.74
N MET A 49 7.03 1.51 6.59
CA MET A 49 7.51 0.90 5.36
C MET A 49 8.76 1.59 4.82
N ALA A 50 8.86 2.91 4.96
CA ALA A 50 10.06 3.66 4.61
C ALA A 50 11.23 3.28 5.53
N ALA A 51 11.01 3.20 6.84
CA ALA A 51 12.01 2.74 7.80
C ALA A 51 12.50 1.31 7.53
N LYS A 52 11.65 0.46 6.94
CA LYS A 52 11.98 -0.91 6.50
C LYS A 52 12.59 -0.98 5.09
N GLY A 53 12.73 0.14 4.38
CA GLY A 53 13.25 0.18 3.01
C GLY A 53 12.28 -0.32 1.93
N LEU A 54 11.00 -0.51 2.24
CA LEU A 54 9.97 -0.96 1.29
C LEU A 54 9.41 0.18 0.43
N VAL A 55 9.56 1.41 0.91
CA VAL A 55 9.13 2.63 0.23
C VAL A 55 10.26 3.64 0.35
N THR A 56 10.49 4.39 -0.72
CA THR A 56 11.38 5.56 -0.73
C THR A 56 10.56 6.83 -0.58
N GLU A 57 11.13 7.82 0.07
CA GLU A 57 10.53 9.12 0.27
C GLU A 57 11.47 10.25 -0.15
N VAL A 58 10.89 11.28 -0.75
CA VAL A 58 11.59 12.54 -1.02
C VAL A 58 10.69 13.70 -0.67
N ARG A 59 11.26 14.86 -0.34
CA ARG A 59 10.50 16.10 -0.20
C ARG A 59 10.15 16.64 -1.59
N ASP A 60 8.90 17.05 -1.76
CA ASP A 60 8.48 17.76 -2.96
C ASP A 60 8.99 19.19 -2.95
N ALA A 61 9.95 19.50 -3.83
CA ALA A 61 10.51 20.84 -3.96
C ALA A 61 9.52 21.85 -4.56
N ALA A 62 8.47 21.39 -5.24
CA ALA A 62 7.44 22.26 -5.82
C ALA A 62 6.32 22.61 -4.82
N ASP A 63 6.17 21.83 -3.74
CA ASP A 63 5.17 22.07 -2.70
C ASP A 63 5.70 23.04 -1.63
N LYS A 64 4.94 24.10 -1.33
CA LYS A 64 5.32 25.13 -0.34
C LYS A 64 5.52 24.58 1.08
N ARG A 65 4.97 23.41 1.40
CA ARG A 65 5.10 22.73 2.70
C ARG A 65 6.11 21.58 2.64
N ALA A 66 6.80 21.40 1.51
CA ALA A 66 7.75 20.33 1.26
C ALA A 66 7.19 18.94 1.62
N LYS A 67 5.92 18.69 1.26
CA LYS A 67 5.25 17.40 1.51
C LYS A 67 6.05 16.24 0.93
N ARG A 68 5.95 15.07 1.57
CA ARG A 68 6.62 13.86 1.12
C ARG A 68 5.95 13.28 -0.13
N LEU A 69 6.78 12.77 -1.04
CA LEU A 69 6.43 11.97 -2.21
C LEU A 69 6.96 10.57 -1.97
N PHE A 70 6.12 9.57 -2.17
CA PHE A 70 6.43 8.17 -1.91
C PHE A 70 6.55 7.40 -3.21
N THR A 71 7.49 6.45 -3.26
CA THR A 71 7.65 5.50 -4.36
C THR A 71 8.00 4.13 -3.78
N ILE A 72 7.30 3.08 -4.19
CA ILE A 72 7.64 1.71 -3.78
C ILE A 72 9.06 1.34 -4.25
N SER A 73 9.84 0.68 -3.40
CA SER A 73 11.19 0.19 -3.74
C SER A 73 11.13 -1.18 -4.42
N ALA A 74 12.28 -1.70 -4.88
CA ALA A 74 12.35 -3.06 -5.41
C ALA A 74 12.03 -4.10 -4.33
N GLU A 75 12.51 -3.88 -3.11
CA GLU A 75 12.27 -4.69 -1.92
C GLU A 75 10.78 -4.66 -1.54
N GLY A 76 10.17 -3.46 -1.59
CA GLY A 76 8.72 -3.29 -1.39
C GLY A 76 7.89 -4.05 -2.41
N GLN A 77 8.31 -4.01 -3.69
CA GLN A 77 7.65 -4.76 -4.75
C GLN A 77 7.76 -6.27 -4.54
N GLN A 78 8.91 -6.78 -4.08
CA GLN A 78 9.06 -8.20 -3.75
C GLN A 78 8.18 -8.59 -2.57
N ALA A 79 8.23 -7.82 -1.48
CA ALA A 79 7.40 -8.08 -0.30
C ALA A 79 5.90 -8.06 -0.62
N LEU A 80 5.47 -7.16 -1.51
CA LEU A 80 4.09 -7.10 -1.98
C LEU A 80 3.70 -8.35 -2.80
N ARG A 81 4.56 -8.78 -3.74
CA ARG A 81 4.33 -10.02 -4.50
C ARG A 81 4.20 -11.22 -3.59
N ASP A 82 5.09 -11.34 -2.60
CA ASP A 82 5.08 -12.45 -1.65
C ASP A 82 3.77 -12.48 -0.83
N ALA A 83 3.31 -11.33 -0.36
CA ALA A 83 2.05 -11.21 0.41
C ALA A 83 0.81 -11.58 -0.42
N VAL A 84 0.72 -11.06 -1.66
CA VAL A 84 -0.39 -11.36 -2.57
C VAL A 84 -0.40 -12.84 -2.95
N ASN A 85 0.77 -13.42 -3.25
CA ASN A 85 0.89 -14.84 -3.60
C ASN A 85 0.55 -15.75 -2.41
N ALA A 86 0.96 -15.39 -1.19
CA ALA A 86 0.60 -16.13 0.01
C ALA A 86 -0.93 -16.15 0.21
N THR A 87 -1.60 -15.01 0.03
CA THR A 87 -3.07 -14.91 0.14
C THR A 87 -3.74 -15.78 -0.91
N ARG A 88 -3.36 -15.64 -2.19
CA ARG A 88 -3.92 -16.44 -3.30
C ARG A 88 -3.70 -17.95 -3.12
N SER A 89 -2.56 -18.35 -2.57
CA SER A 89 -2.25 -19.76 -2.33
C SER A 89 -3.20 -20.38 -1.31
N ILE A 90 -3.58 -19.63 -0.26
CA ILE A 90 -4.56 -20.08 0.72
C ILE A 90 -5.98 -20.06 0.12
N GLU A 91 -6.35 -19.01 -0.62
CA GLU A 91 -7.65 -18.92 -1.30
C GLU A 91 -7.89 -20.12 -2.24
N ALA A 92 -6.86 -20.59 -2.93
CA ALA A 92 -6.93 -21.75 -3.82
C ALA A 92 -7.18 -23.08 -3.08
N LEU A 93 -6.91 -23.15 -1.77
CA LEU A 93 -7.14 -24.33 -0.93
C LEU A 93 -8.54 -24.34 -0.28
N LEU A 94 -9.30 -23.25 -0.39
CA LEU A 94 -10.64 -23.17 0.18
C LEU A 94 -11.63 -24.00 -0.65
N PRO A 95 -12.43 -24.90 -0.03
CA PRO A 95 -13.44 -25.66 -0.75
C PRO A 95 -14.56 -24.73 -1.29
N GLY A 96 -15.01 -24.98 -2.54
CA GLY A 96 -16.20 -24.32 -3.09
C GLY A 96 -15.98 -23.07 -3.96
N GLY A 97 -14.79 -22.83 -4.51
CA GLY A 97 -14.59 -21.78 -5.54
C GLY A 97 -14.16 -20.40 -5.03
N GLY A 98 -13.46 -20.34 -3.89
CA GLY A 98 -12.86 -19.12 -3.35
C GLY A 98 -13.85 -18.14 -2.72
N LEU A 99 -13.35 -17.03 -2.16
CA LEU A 99 -14.14 -15.96 -1.49
C LEU A 99 -15.16 -15.24 -2.40
N ALA A 100 -15.40 -15.72 -3.63
CA ALA A 100 -16.27 -15.13 -4.63
C ALA A 100 -17.78 -15.30 -4.36
N HIS A 101 -18.18 -15.85 -3.20
CA HIS A 101 -19.57 -16.19 -2.87
C HIS A 101 -20.13 -15.54 -1.59
N VAL A 102 -19.57 -14.42 -1.14
CA VAL A 102 -20.13 -13.64 -0.02
C VAL A 102 -20.42 -12.20 -0.40
#